data_AF-A0A0B7FY35-F1
#
_entry.id   AF-A0A0B7FY35-F1
#
_cell.length_a   1.000
_cell.length_b   1.000
_cell.length_c   1.000
_cell.angle_alpha   90.00
_cell.angle_beta   90.00
_cell.angle_gamma   90.00
#
_symmetry.space_group_name_H-M   'P 1'
#
loop_
_entity.id
_entity.type
_entity.pdbx_description
1 polymer ?
#
loop_
_entity_poly.entity_id
_entity_poly.type
_entity_poly.pdbx_seq_one_letter_code
_entity_poly.pdbx_strand_id
1 'polypeptide(L)'
;MSLINSLDSISGKATRKPMVFGDKWGEGEIFAEYHKLKDKTMNKLEIRITRGFGVPHRFVLAYMRDGSICRFDRRPFDANAVTLAAETTASPKRRAADEFKYHPSSADLLQSVALTRLEVELHLPPMTDVILVFSACFSLDKDPEARRYALLEYNCYFFSWTIVMIVVRHILPFELPTATTVESRSRIRLADATKSLTTKIVDALLNLVLDTITSFRQETGTKLYPGLSKREMAVWGLPVPVVRTLMSQCLKVRLHFGLEKELQNRVQAQLEQYTPEILNHVLQNQTKVDADVKSRLWLFDLSTAFTPHFKSKALEIIWDGILDTLAQGHADMKPEVFDLNINQLPTLHRLKYRLFGKNVIQFSQIWNEALQAALPAARNAGRGISQGKSHGDMFKLAFDAGSAAALEAAKDVVARTKDSINNPKRDKMWETVWSVWKDVWETTRSNAQKEVVTLIENTLEEIVGWVAQDVVAELGNSQAQRINATIQYDVSFMPT
;
A
#
# COMPACT_ATOMS: atom_id res chain seq x y z
N MET A 1 -1.50 48.74 28.39
CA MET A 1 -0.12 48.83 27.83
C MET A 1 0.98 48.47 28.83
N SER A 2 0.83 48.65 30.16
CA SER A 2 1.93 48.37 31.11
C SER A 2 2.10 46.89 31.51
N LEU A 3 1.09 46.03 31.37
CA LEU A 3 1.13 44.64 31.87
C LEU A 3 1.98 43.67 31.01
N ILE A 4 2.07 43.87 29.69
CA ILE A 4 2.85 42.99 28.81
C ILE A 4 4.35 43.27 28.95
N ASN A 5 4.75 44.55 29.05
CA ASN A 5 6.13 44.93 29.38
C ASN A 5 6.49 44.61 30.85
N SER A 6 5.50 44.58 31.74
CA SER A 6 5.70 44.26 33.16
C SER A 6 6.12 42.80 33.38
N LEU A 7 5.58 41.84 32.62
CA LEU A 7 6.00 40.43 32.72
C LEU A 7 7.45 40.20 32.28
N ASP A 8 7.96 41.02 31.35
CA ASP A 8 9.33 40.91 30.84
C ASP A 8 10.36 41.63 31.74
N SER A 9 9.95 42.65 32.50
CA SER A 9 10.83 43.38 33.44
C SER A 9 11.01 42.73 34.82
N ILE A 10 10.19 41.73 35.16
CA ILE A 10 10.07 41.23 36.54
C ILE A 10 10.84 39.91 36.78
N SER A 11 11.25 39.17 35.73
CA SER A 11 12.12 38.00 35.92
C SER A 11 13.59 38.43 36.06
N GLY A 12 14.27 38.03 37.13
CA GLY A 12 15.64 38.46 37.47
C GLY A 12 16.71 38.37 36.38
N LYS A 13 17.88 38.94 36.70
CA LYS A 13 19.10 39.29 35.90
C LYS A 13 19.55 38.40 34.72
N ALA A 14 18.94 37.24 34.46
CA ALA A 14 19.19 36.44 33.27
C ALA A 14 18.55 37.09 32.03
N THR A 15 19.39 37.73 31.22
CA THR A 15 19.03 38.28 29.90
C THR A 15 18.62 37.17 28.95
N ARG A 16 17.48 37.35 28.25
CA ARG A 16 17.10 36.47 27.13
C ARG A 16 18.17 36.57 26.04
N LYS A 17 18.56 35.44 25.47
CA LYS A 17 19.53 35.40 24.36
C LYS A 17 18.81 34.94 23.09
N PRO A 18 19.00 35.64 21.96
CA PRO A 18 18.53 35.12 20.68
C PRO A 18 19.25 33.81 20.35
N MET A 19 18.53 32.83 19.80
CA MET A 19 19.12 31.59 19.29
C MET A 19 19.76 31.84 17.93
N VAL A 20 21.02 32.27 17.95
CA VAL A 20 21.80 32.53 16.72
C VAL A 20 22.57 31.27 16.32
N PHE A 21 22.14 30.66 15.22
CA PHE A 21 22.76 29.49 14.61
C PHE A 21 23.69 29.88 13.45
N GLY A 22 24.84 29.20 13.33
CA GLY A 22 25.70 29.27 12.14
C GLY A 22 25.06 28.55 10.94
N ASP A 23 25.73 28.55 9.79
CA ASP A 23 25.19 27.94 8.57
C ASP A 23 25.14 26.41 8.64
N LYS A 24 26.04 25.80 9.41
CA LYS A 24 26.10 24.34 9.59
C LYS A 24 25.64 23.93 10.98
N TRP A 25 25.17 22.68 11.06
CA TRP A 25 24.82 22.05 12.33
C TRP A 25 26.02 22.01 13.28
N GLY A 26 25.82 22.41 14.53
CA GLY A 26 26.86 22.48 15.55
C GLY A 26 27.65 23.80 15.59
N GLU A 27 27.38 24.75 14.68
CA GLU A 27 28.04 26.05 14.63
C GLU A 27 27.13 27.18 15.16
N GLY A 28 27.73 28.19 15.78
CA GLY A 28 27.03 29.40 16.26
C GLY A 28 27.05 29.57 17.78
N GLU A 29 26.63 30.75 18.24
CA GLU A 29 26.68 31.13 19.66
C GLU A 29 25.86 30.19 20.53
N ILE A 30 24.72 29.72 20.01
CA ILE A 30 23.82 28.88 20.79
C ILE A 30 24.39 27.48 21.08
N PHE A 31 25.19 26.90 20.18
CA PHE A 31 25.90 25.65 20.48
C PHE A 31 27.04 25.86 21.47
N ALA A 32 27.70 27.03 21.44
CA ALA A 32 28.66 27.38 22.48
C ALA A 32 27.98 27.48 23.86
N GLU A 33 26.75 27.98 23.93
CA GLU A 33 25.96 27.97 25.17
C GLU A 33 25.54 26.55 25.58
N TYR A 34 25.11 25.70 24.64
CA TYR A 34 24.86 24.28 24.90
C TYR A 34 26.08 23.56 25.50
N HIS A 35 27.28 23.81 24.97
CA HIS A 35 28.50 23.21 25.48
C HIS A 35 28.85 23.66 26.92
N LYS A 36 28.44 24.88 27.30
CA LYS A 36 28.61 25.43 28.67
C LYS A 36 27.62 24.85 29.69
N LEU A 37 26.56 24.15 29.26
CA LEU A 37 25.62 23.53 30.18
C LEU A 37 26.32 22.46 31.02
N LYS A 38 26.14 22.56 32.35
CA LYS A 38 26.72 21.65 33.34
C LYS A 38 26.21 20.23 33.14
N ASP A 39 24.89 20.10 32.99
CA ASP A 39 24.22 18.88 32.56
C ASP A 39 23.48 19.16 31.25
N LYS A 40 23.53 18.20 30.32
CA LYS A 40 22.88 18.28 29.01
C LYS A 40 21.62 17.42 28.94
N THR A 41 21.36 16.64 29.97
CA THR A 41 20.26 15.69 30.00
C THR A 41 19.03 16.27 30.69
N MET A 42 17.89 16.07 30.03
CA MET A 42 16.55 16.46 30.47
C MET A 42 15.84 15.27 31.10
N ASN A 43 15.00 15.54 32.09
CA ASN A 43 14.07 14.54 32.65
C ASN A 43 12.60 14.87 32.36
N LYS A 44 12.30 16.12 31.98
CA LYS A 44 10.93 16.58 31.78
C LYS A 44 10.86 17.71 30.76
N LEU A 45 9.82 17.69 29.93
CA LEU A 45 9.47 18.77 29.02
C LEU A 45 8.08 19.29 29.36
N GLU A 46 7.88 20.61 29.34
CA GLU A 46 6.56 21.23 29.49
C GLU A 46 6.26 22.18 28.35
N ILE A 47 5.02 22.15 27.84
CA ILE A 47 4.43 23.28 27.11
C ILE A 47 3.61 24.09 28.09
N ARG A 48 3.93 25.38 28.19
CA ARG A 48 3.18 26.33 29.02
C ARG A 48 2.64 27.48 28.20
N ILE A 49 1.51 28.01 28.64
CA ILE A 49 0.84 29.16 28.03
C ILE A 49 0.64 30.28 29.05
N THR A 50 0.91 31.52 28.66
CA THR A 50 0.72 32.69 29.54
C THR A 50 -0.75 32.93 29.87
N ARG A 51 -1.07 33.28 31.11
CA ARG A 51 -2.41 33.72 31.55
C ARG A 51 -2.52 35.25 31.47
N GLY A 52 -3.70 35.78 31.13
CA GLY A 52 -4.01 37.22 31.22
C GLY A 52 -4.66 37.82 29.96
N PHE A 53 -4.77 39.15 29.92
CA PHE A 53 -5.32 39.91 28.79
C PHE A 53 -4.27 40.08 27.68
N GLY A 54 -4.50 39.46 26.52
CA GLY A 54 -3.63 39.54 25.33
C GLY A 54 -3.69 38.28 24.48
N VAL A 55 -2.90 38.22 23.40
CA VAL A 55 -2.72 36.99 22.61
C VAL A 55 -1.94 35.98 23.47
N PRO A 56 -2.51 34.80 23.79
CA PRO A 56 -1.84 33.82 24.62
C PRO A 56 -0.54 33.36 23.97
N HIS A 57 0.54 33.34 24.75
CA HIS A 57 1.86 32.99 24.26
C HIS A 57 2.32 31.64 24.81
N ARG A 58 2.75 30.74 23.92
CA ARG A 58 3.24 29.39 24.26
C ARG A 58 4.76 29.34 24.25
N PHE A 59 5.33 28.58 25.16
CA PHE A 59 6.77 28.34 25.23
C PHE A 59 7.05 26.97 25.82
N VAL A 60 8.28 26.48 25.61
CA VAL A 60 8.74 25.19 26.08
C VAL A 60 9.69 25.37 27.27
N LEU A 61 9.51 24.55 28.30
CA LEU A 61 10.47 24.38 29.38
C LEU A 61 11.08 22.99 29.33
N ALA A 62 12.40 22.91 29.36
CA ALA A 62 13.15 21.68 29.55
C ALA A 62 13.75 21.68 30.96
N TYR A 63 13.35 20.72 31.79
CA TYR A 63 13.90 20.51 33.12
C TYR A 63 15.08 19.56 33.01
N MET A 64 16.23 20.03 33.46
CA MET A 64 17.49 19.30 33.43
C MET A 64 17.62 18.41 34.67
N ARG A 65 18.42 17.36 34.59
CA ARG A 65 18.63 16.44 35.73
C ARG A 65 19.33 17.07 36.92
N ASP A 66 20.16 18.08 36.69
CA ASP A 66 20.83 18.85 37.75
C ASP A 66 19.92 19.88 38.44
N GLY A 67 18.64 19.95 38.05
CA GLY A 67 17.64 20.86 38.60
C GLY A 67 17.58 22.23 37.91
N SER A 68 18.48 22.50 36.96
CA SER A 68 18.40 23.69 36.12
C SER A 68 17.25 23.57 35.10
N ILE A 69 16.84 24.71 34.53
CA ILE A 69 15.72 24.77 33.58
C ILE A 69 16.11 25.61 32.37
N CYS A 70 15.84 25.10 31.17
CA CYS A 70 15.98 25.83 29.92
C CYS A 70 14.60 26.24 29.40
N ARG A 71 14.42 27.51 29.05
CA ARG A 71 13.22 28.04 28.39
C ARG A 71 13.50 28.34 26.93
N PHE A 72 12.61 27.89 26.05
CA PHE A 72 12.64 28.13 24.62
C PHE A 72 11.35 28.83 24.17
N ASP A 73 11.50 29.91 23.43
CA ASP A 73 10.40 30.83 23.10
C ASP A 73 10.53 31.26 21.62
N ARG A 74 9.40 31.47 20.93
CA ARG A 74 9.35 32.00 19.55
C ARG A 74 8.42 33.19 19.48
N ARG A 75 8.93 34.34 19.02
CA ARG A 75 8.17 35.60 18.88
C ARG A 75 8.43 36.24 17.53
N PRO A 76 7.65 37.24 17.10
CA PRO A 76 8.10 38.13 16.04
C PRO A 76 9.28 38.96 16.54
N PHE A 77 10.28 39.19 15.69
CA PHE A 77 11.49 39.95 16.02
C PHE A 77 11.22 41.40 16.49
N ASP A 78 10.12 42.00 16.03
CA ASP A 78 9.75 43.40 16.27
C ASP A 78 8.35 43.53 16.90
N ALA A 79 8.01 42.59 17.79
CA ALA A 79 6.68 42.47 18.38
C ALA A 79 6.22 43.75 19.11
N ASN A 80 5.26 44.47 18.52
CA ASN A 80 4.36 45.35 19.27
C ASN A 80 2.93 44.78 19.21
N ALA A 81 2.18 44.90 20.32
CA ALA A 81 0.88 44.24 20.49
C ALA A 81 -0.20 44.73 19.51
N VAL A 82 -0.13 46.00 19.08
CA VAL A 82 -1.10 46.59 18.12
C VAL A 82 -0.90 45.99 16.73
N THR A 83 0.35 45.81 16.35
CA THR A 83 0.74 45.24 15.06
C THR A 83 0.45 43.75 15.00
N LEU A 84 0.67 43.01 16.09
CA LEU A 84 0.30 41.59 16.17
C LEU A 84 -1.22 41.36 15.99
N ALA A 85 -2.05 42.25 16.53
CA ALA A 85 -3.50 42.20 16.38
C ALA A 85 -3.94 42.52 14.94
N ALA A 86 -3.31 43.50 14.29
CA ALA A 86 -3.59 43.85 12.89
C ALA A 86 -3.23 42.72 11.90
N GLU A 87 -2.23 41.90 12.24
CA GLU A 87 -1.75 40.76 11.44
C GLU A 87 -2.68 39.55 11.40
N THR A 88 -3.76 39.55 12.19
CA THR A 88 -4.84 38.57 12.00
C THR A 88 -5.55 38.73 10.65
N THR A 89 -5.38 39.86 9.96
CA THR A 89 -6.09 40.20 8.71
C THR A 89 -5.18 40.29 7.46
N ALA A 90 -3.85 40.23 7.62
CA ALA A 90 -2.87 40.25 6.53
C ALA A 90 -1.64 39.41 6.89
N SER A 91 -0.95 38.84 5.90
CA SER A 91 0.18 37.90 6.08
C SER A 91 1.58 38.52 5.89
N PRO A 92 2.04 39.51 6.68
CA PRO A 92 3.44 39.93 6.61
C PRO A 92 4.33 38.83 7.22
N LYS A 93 5.23 38.28 6.41
CA LYS A 93 6.17 37.25 6.84
C LYS A 93 7.39 37.91 7.49
N ARG A 94 7.38 38.09 8.82
CA ARG A 94 8.52 38.66 9.57
C ARG A 94 9.55 37.60 9.90
N ARG A 95 10.76 38.00 10.29
CA ARG A 95 11.72 37.06 10.88
C ARG A 95 11.22 36.63 12.27
N ALA A 96 11.28 35.33 12.56
CA ALA A 96 11.07 34.86 13.92
C ALA A 96 12.28 35.21 14.81
N ALA A 97 11.99 35.61 16.04
CA ALA A 97 12.95 35.70 17.13
C ALA A 97 12.74 34.50 18.03
N ASP A 98 13.56 33.47 17.79
CA ASP A 98 13.69 32.31 18.64
C ASP A 98 14.66 32.65 19.78
N GLU A 99 14.22 32.47 21.03
CA GLU A 99 14.97 32.86 22.22
C GLU A 99 15.25 31.66 23.14
N PHE A 100 16.42 31.70 23.77
CA PHE A 100 16.85 30.74 24.79
C PHE A 100 17.14 31.47 26.11
N LYS A 101 16.67 30.89 27.21
CA LYS A 101 16.97 31.37 28.56
C LYS A 101 17.29 30.21 29.49
N TYR A 102 18.49 30.23 30.07
CA TYR A 102 18.96 29.27 31.06
C TYR A 102 18.70 29.78 32.48
N HIS A 103 18.10 28.94 33.31
CA HIS A 103 17.83 29.19 34.72
C HIS A 103 18.60 28.16 35.57
N PRO A 104 19.64 28.58 36.32
CA PRO A 104 20.44 27.66 37.12
C PRO A 104 19.69 27.09 38.32
N SER A 105 18.58 27.71 38.74
CA SER A 105 17.72 27.25 39.83
C SER A 105 16.24 27.43 39.47
N SER A 106 15.39 26.50 39.93
CA SER A 106 13.93 26.57 39.78
C SER A 106 13.30 27.76 40.49
N ALA A 107 13.98 28.33 41.50
CA ALA A 107 13.54 29.52 42.22
C ALA A 107 13.39 30.74 41.28
N ASP A 108 14.25 30.85 40.26
CA ASP A 108 14.23 31.93 39.28
C ASP A 108 13.03 31.84 38.32
N LEU A 109 12.35 30.68 38.29
CA LEU A 109 11.23 30.41 37.40
C LEU A 109 9.86 30.41 38.11
N LEU A 110 9.83 30.38 39.45
CA LEU A 110 8.59 30.30 40.25
C LEU A 110 7.55 31.35 39.86
N GLN A 111 7.99 32.58 39.59
CA GLN A 111 7.10 33.65 39.18
C GLN A 111 6.57 33.48 37.75
N SER A 112 7.40 32.97 36.81
CA SER A 112 6.95 32.66 35.45
C SER A 112 5.99 31.48 35.43
N VAL A 113 6.19 30.48 36.30
CA VAL A 113 5.30 29.32 36.44
C VAL A 113 3.95 29.74 37.02
N ALA A 114 3.93 30.65 38.00
CA ALA A 114 2.70 31.14 38.64
C ALA A 114 1.75 31.88 37.67
N LEU A 115 2.32 32.57 36.67
CA LEU A 115 1.56 33.38 35.70
C LEU A 115 1.22 32.61 34.42
N THR A 116 1.51 31.32 34.39
CA THR A 116 1.32 30.47 33.20
C THR A 116 0.54 29.21 33.56
N ARG A 117 -0.17 28.67 32.58
CA ARG A 117 -0.84 27.38 32.66
C ARG A 117 0.02 26.32 32.00
N LEU A 118 0.07 25.13 32.59
CA LEU A 118 0.62 23.94 31.96
C LEU A 118 -0.40 23.40 30.94
N GLU A 119 -0.01 23.15 29.70
CA GLU A 119 -0.87 22.46 28.73
C GLU A 119 -0.45 21.00 28.56
N VAL A 120 0.86 20.76 28.47
CA VAL A 120 1.45 19.43 28.29
C VAL A 120 2.64 19.28 29.21
N GLU A 121 2.72 18.17 29.94
CA GLU A 121 3.90 17.72 30.66
C GLU A 121 4.32 16.35 30.15
N LEU A 122 5.59 16.18 29.81
CA LEU A 122 6.17 14.94 29.29
C LEU A 122 7.32 14.51 30.19
N HIS A 123 7.22 13.31 30.74
CA HIS A 123 8.32 12.68 31.46
C HIS A 123 9.23 11.94 30.48
N LEU A 124 10.48 12.37 30.39
CA LEU A 124 11.43 11.88 29.40
C LEU A 124 12.26 10.72 29.96
N PRO A 125 12.65 9.73 29.13
CA PRO A 125 13.57 8.68 29.54
C PRO A 125 14.91 9.26 30.06
N PRO A 126 15.60 8.54 30.95
CA PRO A 126 16.95 8.90 31.37
C PRO A 126 17.87 9.12 30.16
N MET A 127 18.77 10.11 30.25
CA MET A 127 19.75 10.46 29.21
C MET A 127 19.19 11.16 27.97
N THR A 128 17.92 11.60 27.97
CA THR A 128 17.39 12.44 26.88
C THR A 128 18.15 13.78 26.84
N ASP A 129 18.90 14.05 25.77
CA ASP A 129 19.74 15.24 25.68
C ASP A 129 18.98 16.45 25.12
N VAL A 130 19.17 17.63 25.72
CA VAL A 130 18.57 18.91 25.28
C VAL A 130 18.99 19.31 23.87
N ILE A 131 20.06 18.71 23.34
CA ILE A 131 20.47 18.86 21.94
C ILE A 131 19.31 18.56 20.97
N LEU A 132 18.38 17.65 21.33
CA LEU A 132 17.19 17.36 20.50
C LEU A 132 16.29 18.60 20.33
N VAL A 133 16.18 19.43 21.37
CA VAL A 133 15.45 20.71 21.30
C VAL A 133 16.20 21.69 20.41
N PHE A 134 17.52 21.79 20.57
CA PHE A 134 18.36 22.62 19.70
C PHE A 134 18.32 22.15 18.22
N SER A 135 18.19 20.85 17.96
CA SER A 135 18.01 20.26 16.63
C SER A 135 16.73 20.75 15.96
N ALA A 136 15.63 20.74 16.71
CA ALA A 136 14.36 21.29 16.24
C ALA A 136 14.50 22.78 15.93
N CYS A 137 15.04 23.57 16.86
CA CYS A 137 15.22 25.02 16.68
C CYS A 137 16.13 25.36 15.49
N PHE A 138 17.24 24.67 15.32
CA PHE A 138 18.14 24.86 14.17
C PHE A 138 17.42 24.57 12.85
N SER A 139 16.69 23.46 12.78
CA SER A 139 15.94 23.08 11.58
C SER A 139 14.91 24.15 11.21
N LEU A 140 14.24 24.72 12.21
CA LEU A 140 13.29 25.82 12.03
C LEU A 140 13.96 27.13 11.57
N ASP A 141 15.19 27.44 12.02
CA ASP A 141 15.95 28.62 11.56
C ASP A 141 16.46 28.46 10.11
N LYS A 142 16.82 27.24 9.72
CA LYS A 142 17.33 26.94 8.37
C LYS A 142 16.25 26.71 7.33
N ASP A 143 15.04 26.36 7.74
CA ASP A 143 13.93 26.21 6.83
C ASP A 143 13.51 27.58 6.24
N PRO A 144 13.42 27.72 4.90
CA PRO A 144 13.12 28.99 4.24
C PRO A 144 11.77 29.61 4.65
N GLU A 145 10.79 28.76 4.99
CA GLU A 145 9.44 29.17 5.36
C GLU A 145 9.31 29.30 6.87
N ALA A 146 9.68 28.24 7.59
CA ALA A 146 9.48 28.15 9.03
C ALA A 146 10.29 29.18 9.79
N ARG A 147 11.46 29.64 9.29
CA ARG A 147 12.27 30.71 9.93
C ARG A 147 11.56 32.06 10.04
N ARG A 148 10.41 32.19 9.38
CA ARG A 148 9.56 33.37 9.44
C ARG A 148 8.52 33.20 10.54
N TYR A 149 8.14 34.29 11.18
CA TYR A 149 6.99 34.31 12.06
C TYR A 149 5.74 34.67 11.26
N ALA A 150 4.73 33.81 11.34
CA ALA A 150 3.41 34.06 10.81
C ALA A 150 2.38 33.61 11.86
N LEU A 151 1.48 34.51 12.26
CA LEU A 151 0.57 34.26 13.37
C LEU A 151 -0.34 33.04 13.17
N LEU A 152 -0.70 32.71 11.92
CA LEU A 152 -1.58 31.60 11.58
C LEU A 152 -0.85 30.30 11.18
N GLU A 153 0.47 30.34 10.99
CA GLU A 153 1.25 29.20 10.47
C GLU A 153 2.44 28.88 11.39
N TYR A 154 3.50 29.69 11.35
CA TYR A 154 4.78 29.43 12.04
C TYR A 154 4.93 30.22 13.35
N ASN A 155 3.89 30.21 14.18
CA ASN A 155 3.83 30.95 15.44
C ASN A 155 4.43 30.15 16.63
N CYS A 156 4.20 30.62 17.86
CA CYS A 156 4.65 29.94 19.07
C CYS A 156 3.93 28.61 19.37
N TYR A 157 2.71 28.39 18.86
CA TYR A 157 2.03 27.10 18.92
C TYR A 157 2.74 26.08 18.03
N PHE A 158 2.98 26.41 16.76
CA PHE A 158 3.73 25.55 15.83
C PHE A 158 5.10 25.19 16.41
N PHE A 159 5.87 26.19 16.84
CA PHE A 159 7.19 25.99 17.45
C PHE A 159 7.20 25.00 18.63
N SER A 160 6.31 25.22 19.61
CA SER A 160 6.26 24.38 20.82
C SER A 160 5.84 22.94 20.51
N TRP A 161 4.85 22.74 19.65
CA TRP A 161 4.42 21.41 19.23
C TRP A 161 5.46 20.71 18.35
N THR A 162 6.14 21.43 17.45
CA THR A 162 7.22 20.87 16.63
C THR A 162 8.36 20.34 17.50
N ILE A 163 8.79 21.11 18.53
CA ILE A 163 9.81 20.63 19.47
C ILE A 163 9.35 19.36 20.18
N VAL A 164 8.14 19.37 20.75
CA VAL A 164 7.60 18.19 21.44
C VAL A 164 7.55 16.98 20.52
N MET A 165 7.03 17.13 19.30
CA MET A 165 6.92 16.04 18.34
C MET A 165 8.28 15.46 17.96
N ILE A 166 9.28 16.31 17.68
CA ILE A 166 10.64 15.87 17.35
C ILE A 166 11.27 15.14 18.55
N VAL A 167 11.22 15.73 19.75
CA VAL A 167 11.79 15.11 20.95
C VAL A 167 11.13 13.77 21.23
N VAL A 168 9.79 13.72 21.28
CA VAL A 168 9.01 12.49 21.52
C VAL A 168 9.36 11.42 20.50
N ARG A 169 9.44 11.76 19.21
CA ARG A 169 9.78 10.81 18.16
C ARG A 169 11.19 10.24 18.28
N HIS A 170 12.15 11.05 18.72
CA HIS A 170 13.53 10.61 18.93
C HIS A 170 13.68 9.67 20.14
N ILE A 171 12.90 9.89 21.21
CA ILE A 171 12.99 9.07 22.42
C ILE A 171 12.05 7.85 22.41
N LEU A 172 11.09 7.81 21.49
CA LEU A 172 10.25 6.65 21.19
C LEU A 172 10.47 6.17 19.75
N PRO A 173 11.64 5.57 19.45
CA PRO A 173 11.92 5.00 18.15
C PRO A 173 10.92 3.89 17.82
N PHE A 174 10.30 3.93 16.63
CA PHE A 174 9.42 2.85 16.18
C PHE A 174 10.12 1.48 16.32
N GLU A 175 9.55 0.61 17.14
CA GLU A 175 9.97 -0.79 17.24
C GLU A 175 9.20 -1.60 16.23
N LEU A 176 9.88 -2.08 15.19
CA LEU A 176 9.24 -2.91 14.18
C LEU A 176 8.56 -4.13 14.83
N PRO A 177 7.27 -4.39 14.54
CA PRO A 177 6.57 -5.54 15.07
C PRO A 177 7.20 -6.83 14.52
N THR A 178 6.96 -7.95 15.18
CA THR A 178 7.36 -9.25 14.63
C THR A 178 6.45 -9.64 13.48
N ALA A 179 6.96 -10.43 12.52
CA ALA A 179 6.12 -10.95 11.43
C ALA A 179 4.88 -11.69 11.96
N THR A 180 5.03 -12.42 13.06
CA THR A 180 3.94 -13.21 13.67
C THR A 180 2.78 -12.37 14.21
N THR A 181 3.04 -11.18 14.79
CA THR A 181 1.98 -10.31 15.29
C THR A 181 1.21 -9.67 14.15
N VAL A 182 1.94 -9.19 13.12
CA VAL A 182 1.33 -8.63 11.91
C VAL A 182 0.51 -9.69 11.16
N GLU A 183 1.06 -10.89 10.97
CA GLU A 183 0.37 -12.01 10.30
C GLU A 183 -0.96 -12.35 10.98
N SER A 184 -0.94 -12.45 12.32
CA SER A 184 -2.14 -12.77 13.10
C SER A 184 -3.26 -11.74 12.88
N ARG A 185 -2.89 -10.46 12.72
CA ARG A 185 -3.83 -9.37 12.44
C ARG A 185 -4.32 -9.38 11.00
N SER A 186 -3.42 -9.58 10.04
CA SER A 186 -3.73 -9.54 8.62
C SER A 186 -4.50 -10.75 8.13
N ARG A 187 -4.46 -11.89 8.83
CA ARG A 187 -5.08 -13.16 8.40
C ARG A 187 -6.55 -13.03 7.97
N ILE A 188 -7.37 -12.31 8.74
CA ILE A 188 -8.80 -12.15 8.41
C ILE A 188 -8.97 -11.37 7.10
N ARG A 189 -8.25 -10.26 6.95
CA ARG A 189 -8.31 -9.42 5.75
C ARG A 189 -7.73 -10.13 4.53
N LEU A 190 -6.66 -10.90 4.71
CA LEU A 190 -6.06 -11.70 3.64
C LEU A 190 -7.01 -12.78 3.13
N ALA A 191 -7.81 -13.41 3.98
CA ALA A 191 -8.82 -14.38 3.56
C ALA A 191 -9.90 -13.73 2.66
N ASP A 192 -10.40 -12.56 3.07
CA ASP A 192 -11.38 -11.80 2.27
C ASP A 192 -10.77 -11.30 0.95
N ALA A 193 -9.51 -10.82 0.99
CA ALA A 193 -8.74 -10.42 -0.18
C ALA A 193 -8.61 -11.57 -1.19
N THR A 194 -8.26 -12.74 -0.67
CA THR A 194 -8.03 -13.94 -1.48
C THR A 194 -9.29 -14.39 -2.19
N LYS A 195 -10.43 -14.35 -1.49
CA LYS A 195 -11.73 -14.63 -2.09
C LYS A 195 -12.04 -13.66 -3.23
N SER A 196 -11.89 -12.36 -2.98
CA SER A 196 -12.10 -11.31 -3.99
C SER A 196 -11.18 -11.47 -5.20
N LEU A 197 -9.88 -11.68 -4.95
CA LEU A 197 -8.85 -11.92 -5.96
C LEU A 197 -9.18 -13.16 -6.81
N THR A 198 -9.57 -14.26 -6.16
CA THR A 198 -9.89 -15.51 -6.85
C THR A 198 -11.07 -15.33 -7.80
N THR A 199 -12.18 -14.75 -7.33
CA THR A 199 -13.35 -14.50 -8.18
C THR A 199 -12.98 -13.61 -9.37
N LYS A 200 -12.22 -12.54 -9.13
CA LYS A 200 -11.71 -11.64 -10.16
C LYS A 200 -10.83 -12.35 -11.21
N ILE A 201 -9.94 -13.25 -10.78
CA ILE A 201 -9.09 -14.05 -11.68
C ILE A 201 -9.93 -15.02 -12.51
N VAL A 202 -10.89 -15.72 -11.88
CA VAL A 202 -11.78 -16.66 -12.58
C VAL A 202 -12.58 -15.93 -13.66
N ASP A 203 -13.14 -14.77 -13.34
CA ASP A 203 -13.87 -13.94 -14.31
C ASP A 203 -12.94 -13.43 -15.43
N ALA A 204 -11.71 -13.03 -15.12
CA ALA A 204 -10.74 -12.59 -16.13
C ALA A 204 -10.33 -13.74 -17.07
N LEU A 205 -10.09 -14.94 -16.54
CA LEU A 205 -9.80 -16.13 -17.36
C LEU A 205 -10.99 -16.55 -18.23
N LEU A 206 -12.21 -16.42 -17.69
CA LEU A 206 -13.43 -16.63 -18.47
C LEU A 206 -13.52 -15.65 -19.63
N ASN A 207 -13.34 -14.35 -19.34
CA ASN A 207 -13.34 -13.32 -20.37
C ASN A 207 -12.26 -13.59 -21.41
N LEU A 208 -11.07 -14.02 -20.98
CA LEU A 208 -9.98 -14.38 -21.88
C LEU A 208 -10.37 -15.46 -22.88
N VAL A 209 -10.90 -16.58 -22.40
CA VAL A 209 -11.33 -17.70 -23.25
C VAL A 209 -12.46 -17.26 -24.18
N LEU A 210 -13.41 -16.49 -23.67
CA LEU A 210 -14.53 -15.98 -24.46
C LEU A 210 -14.07 -15.03 -25.56
N ASP A 211 -13.17 -14.10 -25.24
CA ASP A 211 -12.56 -13.17 -26.19
C ASP A 211 -11.87 -13.94 -27.30
N THR A 212 -10.97 -14.88 -26.96
CA THR A 212 -10.28 -15.74 -27.93
C THR A 212 -11.28 -16.42 -28.88
N ILE A 213 -12.30 -17.10 -28.35
CA ILE A 213 -13.30 -17.81 -29.15
C ILE A 213 -14.07 -16.84 -30.06
N THR A 214 -14.47 -15.68 -29.54
CA THR A 214 -15.21 -14.69 -30.32
C THR A 214 -14.34 -14.02 -31.39
N SER A 215 -13.06 -13.80 -31.14
CA SER A 215 -12.09 -13.30 -32.11
C SER A 215 -11.85 -14.29 -33.24
N PHE A 216 -11.66 -15.59 -32.93
CA PHE A 216 -11.62 -16.63 -33.96
C PHE A 216 -12.87 -16.62 -34.83
N ARG A 217 -14.02 -16.40 -34.21
CA ARG A 217 -15.28 -16.33 -34.93
C ARG A 217 -15.40 -15.10 -35.84
N GLN A 218 -14.95 -13.94 -35.39
CA GLN A 218 -14.95 -12.71 -36.17
C GLN A 218 -14.00 -12.82 -37.37
N GLU A 219 -12.76 -13.30 -37.14
CA GLU A 219 -11.73 -13.39 -38.18
C GLU A 219 -12.03 -14.44 -39.26
N THR A 220 -12.58 -15.58 -38.85
CA THR A 220 -12.91 -16.65 -39.79
C THR A 220 -14.27 -16.46 -40.46
N GLY A 221 -15.23 -15.80 -39.78
CA GLY A 221 -16.54 -15.48 -40.33
C GLY A 221 -17.27 -16.69 -40.92
N THR A 222 -17.79 -16.52 -42.15
CA THR A 222 -18.49 -17.59 -42.89
C THR A 222 -17.54 -18.58 -43.58
N LYS A 223 -16.22 -18.34 -43.57
CA LYS A 223 -15.23 -19.21 -44.22
C LYS A 223 -15.20 -20.63 -43.62
N LEU A 224 -15.65 -20.79 -42.37
CA LEU A 224 -15.73 -22.10 -41.71
C LEU A 224 -16.97 -22.92 -42.13
N TYR A 225 -18.01 -22.30 -42.70
CA TYR A 225 -19.28 -22.97 -43.00
C TYR A 225 -19.15 -24.30 -43.76
N PRO A 226 -18.25 -24.45 -44.76
CA PRO A 226 -18.11 -25.70 -45.48
C PRO A 226 -17.68 -26.89 -44.60
N GLY A 227 -16.98 -26.65 -43.50
CA GLY A 227 -16.51 -27.69 -42.56
C GLY A 227 -17.46 -27.94 -41.39
N LEU A 228 -18.43 -27.04 -41.15
CA LEU A 228 -19.39 -27.13 -40.05
C LEU A 228 -20.64 -27.94 -40.47
N SER A 229 -21.21 -28.69 -39.53
CA SER A 229 -22.54 -29.29 -39.70
C SER A 229 -23.65 -28.22 -39.69
N LYS A 230 -24.86 -28.59 -40.13
CA LYS A 230 -26.03 -27.68 -40.10
C LYS A 230 -26.30 -27.07 -38.72
N ARG A 231 -26.07 -27.83 -37.66
CA ARG A 231 -26.27 -27.36 -36.28
C ARG A 231 -25.15 -26.43 -35.83
N GLU A 232 -23.91 -26.77 -36.17
CA GLU A 232 -22.75 -25.92 -35.88
C GLU A 232 -22.83 -24.58 -36.63
N MET A 233 -23.29 -24.58 -37.88
CA MET A 233 -23.56 -23.35 -38.63
C MET A 233 -24.62 -22.48 -37.95
N ALA A 234 -25.69 -23.07 -37.42
CA ALA A 234 -26.73 -22.33 -36.71
C ALA A 234 -26.16 -21.65 -35.45
N VAL A 235 -25.32 -22.35 -34.69
CA VAL A 235 -24.64 -21.80 -33.50
C VAL A 235 -23.61 -20.73 -33.90
N TRP A 236 -22.81 -20.99 -34.94
CA TRP A 236 -21.82 -20.07 -35.47
C TRP A 236 -22.43 -18.81 -36.10
N GLY A 237 -23.72 -18.85 -36.47
CA GLY A 237 -24.47 -17.70 -36.99
C GLY A 237 -25.09 -16.80 -35.92
N LEU A 238 -25.16 -17.23 -34.65
CA LEU A 238 -25.80 -16.45 -33.56
C LEU A 238 -25.08 -15.13 -33.29
N PRO A 239 -25.73 -14.02 -32.91
CA PRO A 239 -25.01 -12.78 -32.57
C PRO A 239 -23.89 -13.00 -31.52
N VAL A 240 -22.76 -12.30 -31.65
CA VAL A 240 -21.60 -12.45 -30.74
C VAL A 240 -22.00 -12.35 -29.25
N PRO A 241 -22.84 -11.41 -28.81
CA PRO A 241 -23.28 -11.35 -27.40
C PRO A 241 -24.02 -12.61 -26.94
N VAL A 242 -24.80 -13.23 -27.82
CA VAL A 242 -25.54 -14.47 -27.53
C VAL A 242 -24.58 -15.64 -27.37
N VAL A 243 -23.61 -15.79 -28.29
CA VAL A 243 -22.57 -16.82 -28.18
C VAL A 243 -21.75 -16.62 -26.91
N ARG A 244 -21.33 -15.40 -26.61
CA ARG A 244 -20.58 -15.06 -25.39
C ARG A 244 -21.38 -15.46 -24.14
N THR A 245 -22.66 -15.13 -24.08
CA THR A 245 -23.53 -15.48 -22.95
C THR A 245 -23.67 -17.00 -22.80
N LEU A 246 -23.93 -17.72 -23.88
CA LEU A 246 -24.07 -19.18 -23.85
C LEU A 246 -22.78 -19.86 -23.42
N MET A 247 -21.65 -19.45 -23.98
CA MET A 247 -20.33 -20.00 -23.65
C MET A 247 -19.92 -19.64 -22.22
N SER A 248 -20.20 -18.41 -21.77
CA SER A 248 -19.94 -17.99 -20.40
C SER A 248 -20.69 -18.86 -19.41
N GLN A 249 -21.98 -19.14 -19.65
CA GLN A 249 -22.76 -20.03 -18.80
C GLN A 249 -22.22 -21.47 -18.78
N CYS A 250 -21.81 -22.00 -19.94
CA CYS A 250 -21.19 -23.34 -20.03
C CYS A 250 -19.85 -23.41 -19.29
N LEU A 251 -19.00 -22.41 -19.44
CA LEU A 251 -17.69 -22.34 -18.78
C LEU A 251 -17.82 -22.04 -17.29
N LYS A 252 -18.74 -21.16 -16.88
CA LYS A 252 -19.04 -20.87 -15.46
C LYS A 252 -19.49 -22.13 -14.74
N VAL A 253 -20.37 -22.93 -15.34
CA VAL A 253 -20.77 -24.22 -14.76
C VAL A 253 -19.54 -25.12 -14.57
N ARG A 254 -18.62 -25.18 -15.53
CA ARG A 254 -17.36 -25.94 -15.41
C ARG A 254 -16.45 -25.40 -14.30
N LEU A 255 -16.36 -24.09 -14.13
CA LEU A 255 -15.54 -23.45 -13.08
C LEU A 255 -16.17 -23.55 -11.68
N HIS A 256 -17.50 -23.55 -11.61
CA HIS A 256 -18.27 -23.76 -10.37
C HIS A 256 -18.28 -25.22 -9.89
N PHE A 257 -17.86 -26.19 -10.70
CA PHE A 257 -17.62 -27.57 -10.25
C PHE A 257 -16.31 -27.72 -9.45
N GLY A 258 -16.09 -26.80 -8.50
CA GLY A 258 -15.01 -26.88 -7.53
C GLY A 258 -13.72 -26.16 -7.90
N LEU A 259 -13.49 -25.75 -9.16
CA LEU A 259 -12.24 -25.08 -9.52
C LEU A 259 -12.09 -23.72 -8.84
N GLU A 260 -13.16 -22.92 -8.76
CA GLU A 260 -13.12 -21.64 -8.03
C GLU A 260 -12.77 -21.84 -6.55
N LYS A 261 -13.39 -22.84 -5.90
CA LYS A 261 -13.13 -23.16 -4.50
C LYS A 261 -11.71 -23.71 -4.29
N GLU A 262 -11.24 -24.56 -5.20
CA GLU A 262 -9.89 -25.12 -5.18
C GLU A 262 -8.84 -24.02 -5.41
N LEU A 263 -9.10 -23.11 -6.36
CA LEU A 263 -8.28 -21.94 -6.61
C LEU A 263 -8.23 -21.04 -5.38
N GLN A 264 -9.37 -20.78 -4.76
CA GLN A 264 -9.45 -19.98 -3.55
C GLN A 264 -8.64 -20.61 -2.41
N ASN A 265 -8.85 -21.91 -2.14
CA ASN A 265 -8.15 -22.62 -1.07
C ASN A 265 -6.63 -22.63 -1.28
N ARG A 266 -6.17 -22.80 -2.52
CA ARG A 266 -4.74 -22.85 -2.84
C ARG A 266 -4.09 -21.48 -2.83
N VAL A 267 -4.72 -20.47 -3.42
CA VAL A 267 -4.23 -19.09 -3.35
C VAL A 267 -4.18 -18.65 -1.89
N GLN A 268 -5.18 -19.04 -1.08
CA GLN A 268 -5.18 -18.74 0.35
C GLN A 268 -4.04 -19.46 1.07
N ALA A 269 -3.89 -20.77 0.86
CA ALA A 269 -2.82 -21.55 1.48
C ALA A 269 -1.43 -21.02 1.09
N GLN A 270 -1.23 -20.59 -0.15
CA GLN A 270 0.03 -19.99 -0.59
C GLN A 270 0.25 -18.61 0.02
N LEU A 271 -0.76 -17.75 0.01
CA LEU A 271 -0.64 -16.45 0.69
C LEU A 271 -0.35 -16.63 2.18
N GLU A 272 -1.02 -17.56 2.86
CA GLU A 272 -0.73 -17.91 4.27
C GLU A 272 0.68 -18.47 4.45
N GLN A 273 1.16 -19.33 3.55
CA GLN A 273 2.50 -19.90 3.59
C GLN A 273 3.59 -18.84 3.41
N TYR A 274 3.40 -17.91 2.47
CA TYR A 274 4.43 -16.94 2.10
C TYR A 274 4.32 -15.60 2.84
N THR A 275 3.17 -15.26 3.41
CA THR A 275 3.01 -14.02 4.20
C THR A 275 4.07 -13.88 5.29
N PRO A 276 4.38 -14.92 6.11
CA PRO A 276 5.46 -14.85 7.09
C PRO A 276 6.83 -14.59 6.45
N GLU A 277 7.12 -15.19 5.29
CA GLU A 277 8.38 -14.98 4.57
C GLU A 277 8.50 -13.55 4.06
N ILE A 278 7.44 -13.01 3.42
CA ILE A 278 7.41 -11.62 2.97
C ILE A 278 7.57 -10.67 4.16
N LEU A 279 6.80 -10.89 5.23
CA LEU A 279 6.85 -10.06 6.44
C LEU A 279 8.25 -10.12 7.06
N ASN A 280 8.84 -11.30 7.22
CA ASN A 280 10.21 -11.43 7.72
C ASN A 280 11.20 -10.73 6.80
N HIS A 281 11.08 -10.89 5.48
CA HIS A 281 11.97 -10.21 4.54
C HIS A 281 11.88 -8.68 4.67
N VAL A 282 10.67 -8.12 4.69
CA VAL A 282 10.45 -6.67 4.77
C VAL A 282 10.84 -6.11 6.14
N LEU A 283 10.54 -6.82 7.23
CA LEU A 283 10.79 -6.36 8.60
C LEU A 283 12.22 -6.67 9.10
N GLN A 284 12.92 -7.67 8.53
CA GLN A 284 14.26 -8.10 8.96
C GLN A 284 15.40 -7.68 8.01
N ASN A 285 15.18 -7.44 6.71
CA ASN A 285 16.23 -6.89 5.83
C ASN A 285 16.32 -5.36 5.94
N GLN A 286 16.83 -4.96 7.10
CA GLN A 286 16.51 -3.74 7.82
C GLN A 286 17.09 -2.43 7.30
N THR A 287 18.16 -2.37 6.50
CA THR A 287 18.88 -1.08 6.37
C THR A 287 18.08 0.04 5.68
N LYS A 288 17.30 -0.29 4.64
CA LYS A 288 16.48 0.71 3.93
C LYS A 288 15.18 1.03 4.66
N VAL A 289 14.46 -0.01 5.09
CA VAL A 289 13.18 0.14 5.81
C VAL A 289 13.40 0.84 7.14
N ASP A 290 14.46 0.52 7.88
CA ASP A 290 14.81 1.17 9.14
C ASP A 290 15.16 2.65 8.93
N ALA A 291 15.93 2.98 7.88
CA ALA A 291 16.22 4.37 7.53
C ALA A 291 14.94 5.15 7.18
N ASP A 292 14.06 4.55 6.36
CA ASP A 292 12.79 5.16 5.99
C ASP A 292 11.89 5.32 7.21
N VAL A 293 11.72 4.30 8.06
CA VAL A 293 10.91 4.36 9.28
C VAL A 293 11.46 5.38 10.29
N LYS A 294 12.79 5.48 10.43
CA LYS A 294 13.45 6.46 11.30
C LYS A 294 13.31 7.89 10.79
N SER A 295 13.23 8.09 9.47
CA SER A 295 13.03 9.41 8.86
C SER A 295 11.59 9.95 9.01
N ARG A 296 10.64 9.11 9.43
CA ARG A 296 9.22 9.47 9.48
C ARG A 296 8.82 9.91 10.87
N LEU A 297 8.13 11.03 10.92
CA LEU A 297 7.57 11.60 12.14
C LEU A 297 6.21 10.96 12.49
N TRP A 298 5.41 10.66 11.46
CA TRP A 298 4.04 10.22 11.63
C TRP A 298 3.87 8.74 11.35
N LEU A 299 3.05 8.11 12.19
CA LEU A 299 2.72 6.69 12.11
C LEU A 299 1.99 6.35 10.80
N PHE A 300 1.06 7.21 10.35
CA PHE A 300 0.27 6.95 9.13
C PHE A 300 1.12 6.99 7.84
N ASP A 301 2.18 7.81 7.81
CA ASP A 301 3.09 7.92 6.67
C ASP A 301 3.92 6.64 6.46
N LEU A 302 4.12 5.84 7.51
CA LEU A 302 4.89 4.60 7.44
C LEU A 302 4.27 3.58 6.47
N SER A 303 2.94 3.60 6.28
CA SER A 303 2.28 2.72 5.32
C SER A 303 2.87 2.88 3.91
N THR A 304 3.17 4.12 3.50
CA THR A 304 3.79 4.42 2.20
C THR A 304 5.23 3.93 2.10
N ALA A 305 5.95 3.83 3.22
CA ALA A 305 7.30 3.29 3.26
C ALA A 305 7.30 1.77 3.08
N PHE A 306 6.32 1.07 3.64
CA PHE A 306 6.24 -0.39 3.55
C PHE A 306 5.68 -0.90 2.21
N THR A 307 4.77 -0.15 1.58
CA THR A 307 4.04 -0.58 0.38
C THR A 307 4.95 -1.07 -0.77
N PRO A 308 6.01 -0.33 -1.21
CA PRO A 308 6.84 -0.79 -2.32
C PRO A 308 7.55 -2.13 -2.05
N HIS A 309 7.97 -2.35 -0.81
CA HIS A 309 8.67 -3.57 -0.40
C HIS A 309 7.77 -4.79 -0.39
N PHE A 310 6.54 -4.62 0.11
CA PHE A 310 5.53 -5.67 0.04
C PHE A 310 5.08 -5.96 -1.39
N LYS A 311 4.87 -4.92 -2.21
CA LYS A 311 4.38 -5.06 -3.60
C LYS A 311 5.28 -5.95 -4.46
N SER A 312 6.60 -5.72 -4.45
CA SER A 312 7.52 -6.51 -5.27
C SER A 312 7.51 -8.00 -4.94
N LYS A 313 7.35 -8.37 -3.67
CA LYS A 313 7.41 -9.76 -3.23
C LYS A 313 6.07 -10.47 -3.29
N ALA A 314 5.00 -9.80 -2.89
CA ALA A 314 3.65 -10.35 -3.02
C ALA A 314 3.29 -10.59 -4.50
N LEU A 315 3.80 -9.76 -5.43
CA LEU A 315 3.64 -10.00 -6.85
C LEU A 315 4.16 -11.36 -7.32
N GLU A 316 5.42 -11.65 -6.99
CA GLU A 316 6.12 -12.89 -7.35
C GLU A 316 5.31 -14.11 -6.89
N ILE A 317 4.89 -14.08 -5.64
CA ILE A 317 4.13 -15.15 -5.00
C ILE A 317 2.73 -15.32 -5.60
N ILE A 318 2.02 -14.21 -5.87
CA ILE A 318 0.68 -14.27 -6.45
C ILE A 318 0.75 -14.86 -7.86
N TRP A 319 1.72 -14.47 -8.70
CA TRP A 319 1.85 -15.02 -10.05
C TRP A 319 2.18 -16.50 -10.04
N ASP A 320 3.21 -16.90 -9.28
CA ASP A 320 3.58 -18.31 -9.15
C ASP A 320 2.41 -19.11 -8.60
N GLY A 321 1.69 -18.55 -7.64
CA GLY A 321 0.54 -19.21 -7.02
C GLY A 321 -0.64 -19.41 -7.95
N ILE A 322 -1.01 -18.39 -8.70
CA ILE A 322 -2.07 -18.46 -9.72
C ILE A 322 -1.71 -19.49 -10.78
N LEU A 323 -0.52 -19.40 -11.37
CA LEU A 323 -0.11 -20.29 -12.46
C LEU A 323 0.04 -21.75 -11.99
N ASP A 324 0.63 -21.97 -10.82
CA ASP A 324 0.74 -23.30 -10.23
C ASP A 324 -0.64 -23.90 -9.97
N THR A 325 -1.58 -23.10 -9.47
CA THR A 325 -2.93 -23.57 -9.16
C THR A 325 -3.74 -23.88 -10.41
N LEU A 326 -3.71 -22.99 -11.42
CA LEU A 326 -4.41 -23.22 -12.68
C LEU A 326 -3.89 -24.48 -13.38
N ALA A 327 -2.57 -24.66 -13.43
CA ALA A 327 -1.97 -25.84 -14.05
C ALA A 327 -2.33 -27.14 -13.31
N GLN A 328 -2.35 -27.14 -11.97
CA GLN A 328 -2.69 -28.32 -11.17
C GLN A 328 -4.18 -28.63 -11.21
N GLY A 329 -5.04 -27.63 -10.97
CA GLY A 329 -6.49 -27.81 -10.94
C GLY A 329 -7.06 -28.30 -12.28
N HIS A 330 -6.38 -28.02 -13.39
CA HIS A 330 -6.75 -28.53 -14.70
C HIS A 330 -6.13 -29.90 -15.02
N ALA A 331 -4.99 -30.27 -14.43
CA ALA A 331 -4.36 -31.58 -14.64
C ALA A 331 -5.20 -32.74 -14.08
N ASP A 332 -5.93 -32.50 -12.98
CA ASP A 332 -6.80 -33.49 -12.35
C ASP A 332 -8.11 -33.74 -13.11
N MET A 333 -8.47 -32.83 -14.03
CA MET A 333 -9.63 -32.98 -14.89
C MET A 333 -9.29 -33.84 -16.12
N LYS A 334 -9.44 -35.16 -16.00
CA LYS A 334 -9.30 -36.05 -17.17
C LYS A 334 -10.35 -35.69 -18.24
N PRO A 335 -9.97 -35.54 -19.53
CA PRO A 335 -10.90 -35.26 -20.62
C PRO A 335 -12.09 -36.24 -20.68
N GLU A 336 -11.85 -37.50 -20.32
CA GLU A 336 -12.83 -38.60 -20.33
C GLU A 336 -13.95 -38.45 -19.29
N VAL A 337 -13.71 -37.75 -18.18
CA VAL A 337 -14.71 -37.52 -17.13
C VAL A 337 -15.85 -36.62 -17.62
N PHE A 338 -15.59 -35.81 -18.65
CA PHE A 338 -16.61 -34.96 -19.27
C PHE A 338 -17.62 -35.74 -20.11
N ASP A 339 -17.21 -36.82 -20.77
CA ASP A 339 -18.12 -37.66 -21.57
C ASP A 339 -19.06 -38.50 -20.70
N LEU A 340 -18.62 -38.88 -19.49
CA LEU A 340 -19.39 -39.72 -18.56
C LEU A 340 -20.41 -38.95 -17.71
N ASN A 341 -20.20 -37.65 -17.45
CA ASN A 341 -21.05 -36.86 -16.54
C ASN A 341 -22.14 -36.01 -17.22
N ILE A 342 -22.22 -35.94 -18.55
CA ILE A 342 -23.31 -35.21 -19.24
C ILE A 342 -24.69 -35.76 -18.83
N ASN A 343 -24.78 -37.08 -18.58
CA ASN A 343 -26.02 -37.74 -18.17
C ASN A 343 -26.44 -37.40 -16.73
N GLN A 344 -25.51 -36.96 -15.88
CA GLN A 344 -25.79 -36.53 -14.50
C GLN A 344 -26.17 -35.05 -14.38
N LEU A 345 -25.96 -34.25 -15.44
CA LEU A 345 -26.37 -32.85 -15.45
C LEU A 345 -27.90 -32.70 -15.45
N PRO A 346 -28.44 -31.60 -14.86
CA PRO A 346 -29.86 -31.28 -14.95
C PRO A 346 -30.35 -31.27 -16.40
N THR A 347 -31.61 -31.67 -16.61
CA THR A 347 -32.21 -31.92 -17.95
C THR A 347 -31.99 -30.77 -18.94
N LEU A 348 -32.00 -29.53 -18.45
CA LEU A 348 -31.82 -28.32 -19.23
C LEU A 348 -30.38 -28.17 -19.78
N HIS A 349 -29.37 -28.61 -19.03
CA HIS A 349 -27.97 -28.65 -19.48
C HIS A 349 -27.71 -29.85 -20.39
N ARG A 350 -28.34 -30.99 -20.12
CA ARG A 350 -28.28 -32.18 -20.97
C ARG A 350 -28.84 -31.93 -22.37
N LEU A 351 -29.95 -31.17 -22.46
CA LEU A 351 -30.54 -30.73 -23.70
C LEU A 351 -29.60 -29.80 -24.48
N LYS A 352 -28.93 -28.87 -23.78
CA LYS A 352 -27.89 -28.00 -24.37
C LYS A 352 -26.76 -28.83 -24.98
N TYR A 353 -26.16 -29.78 -24.26
CA TYR A 353 -25.09 -30.63 -24.79
C TYR A 353 -25.54 -31.56 -25.95
N ARG A 354 -26.78 -32.07 -25.91
CA ARG A 354 -27.35 -32.90 -27.01
C ARG A 354 -27.57 -32.15 -28.32
N LEU A 355 -27.76 -30.82 -28.28
CA LEU A 355 -27.95 -30.02 -29.50
C LEU A 355 -26.70 -30.01 -30.40
N PHE A 356 -25.54 -30.35 -29.87
CA PHE A 356 -24.26 -30.09 -30.50
C PHE A 356 -23.63 -31.28 -31.28
N GLY A 357 -24.03 -32.54 -31.03
CA GLY A 357 -23.65 -33.72 -31.84
C GLY A 357 -22.17 -34.13 -31.80
N LYS A 358 -21.79 -35.21 -32.52
CA LYS A 358 -20.41 -35.78 -32.53
C LYS A 358 -19.32 -34.78 -32.97
N ASN A 359 -19.68 -33.79 -33.77
CA ASN A 359 -18.71 -32.81 -34.30
C ASN A 359 -18.29 -31.76 -33.28
N VAL A 360 -19.17 -31.42 -32.33
CA VAL A 360 -18.83 -30.55 -31.22
C VAL A 360 -17.98 -31.25 -30.17
N ILE A 361 -17.95 -32.59 -30.16
CA ILE A 361 -16.98 -33.34 -29.36
C ILE A 361 -15.56 -32.95 -29.78
N GLN A 362 -15.22 -32.99 -31.08
CA GLN A 362 -13.90 -32.54 -31.56
C GLN A 362 -13.64 -31.06 -31.20
N PHE A 363 -14.61 -30.16 -31.44
CA PHE A 363 -14.42 -28.74 -31.15
C PHE A 363 -14.18 -28.50 -29.64
N SER A 364 -14.94 -29.16 -28.78
CA SER A 364 -14.79 -29.09 -27.32
C SER A 364 -13.48 -29.72 -26.85
N GLN A 365 -13.09 -30.83 -27.48
CA GLN A 365 -11.86 -31.55 -27.18
C GLN A 365 -10.63 -30.71 -27.54
N ILE A 366 -10.65 -30.00 -28.67
CA ILE A 366 -9.59 -29.06 -29.06
C ILE A 366 -9.39 -27.99 -27.99
N TRP A 367 -10.46 -27.32 -27.55
CA TRP A 367 -10.34 -26.27 -26.53
C TRP A 367 -9.89 -26.81 -25.17
N ASN A 368 -10.39 -28.00 -24.79
CA ASN A 368 -10.01 -28.65 -23.54
C ASN A 368 -8.53 -29.06 -23.54
N GLU A 369 -8.06 -29.75 -24.59
CA GLU A 369 -6.65 -30.18 -24.68
C GLU A 369 -5.71 -29.00 -24.90
N ALA A 370 -6.12 -27.99 -25.67
CA ALA A 370 -5.39 -26.73 -25.79
C ALA A 370 -5.20 -26.05 -24.44
N LEU A 371 -6.25 -25.96 -23.61
CA LEU A 371 -6.15 -25.40 -22.26
C LEU A 371 -5.26 -26.28 -21.35
N GLN A 372 -5.39 -27.59 -21.44
CA GLN A 372 -4.59 -28.56 -20.67
C GLN A 372 -3.09 -28.47 -21.01
N ALA A 373 -2.73 -28.19 -22.26
CA ALA A 373 -1.34 -27.99 -22.68
C ALA A 373 -0.85 -26.55 -22.37
N ALA A 374 -1.71 -25.55 -22.52
CA ALA A 374 -1.37 -24.14 -22.32
C ALA A 374 -0.97 -23.83 -20.88
N LEU A 375 -1.74 -24.32 -19.89
CA LEU A 375 -1.54 -23.93 -18.49
C LEU A 375 -0.19 -24.39 -17.92
N PRO A 376 0.27 -25.64 -18.11
CA PRO A 376 1.62 -26.06 -17.71
C PRO A 376 2.73 -25.31 -18.45
N ALA A 377 2.55 -25.03 -19.75
CA ALA A 377 3.53 -24.27 -20.53
C ALA A 377 3.66 -22.82 -20.02
N ALA A 378 2.52 -22.15 -19.77
CA ALA A 378 2.46 -20.82 -19.18
C ALA A 378 3.11 -20.78 -17.79
N ARG A 379 2.83 -21.78 -16.94
CA ARG A 379 3.46 -21.95 -15.63
C ARG A 379 4.98 -22.09 -15.74
N ASN A 380 5.46 -23.02 -16.57
CA ASN A 380 6.89 -23.27 -16.72
C ASN A 380 7.64 -22.06 -17.26
N ALA A 381 6.99 -21.30 -18.13
CA ALA A 381 7.55 -20.08 -18.69
C ALA A 381 7.54 -18.94 -17.65
N GLY A 382 6.49 -18.82 -16.82
CA GLY A 382 6.41 -17.80 -15.76
C GLY A 382 7.40 -18.01 -14.60
N ARG A 383 7.78 -19.26 -14.32
CA ARG A 383 8.68 -19.61 -13.21
C ARG A 383 10.07 -18.98 -13.35
N GLY A 384 10.53 -18.34 -12.28
CA GLY A 384 11.89 -17.79 -12.18
C GLY A 384 12.11 -16.47 -12.91
N ILE A 385 11.05 -15.85 -13.44
CA ILE A 385 11.11 -14.58 -14.19
C ILE A 385 10.86 -13.35 -13.30
N SER A 386 10.44 -13.57 -12.06
CA SER A 386 10.10 -12.56 -11.05
C SER A 386 11.24 -11.58 -10.71
N GLN A 387 12.49 -11.91 -11.01
CA GLN A 387 13.62 -11.02 -10.73
C GLN A 387 13.71 -9.87 -11.74
N GLY A 388 12.98 -8.79 -11.46
CA GLY A 388 13.18 -7.48 -12.10
C GLY A 388 12.41 -7.24 -13.40
N LYS A 389 11.49 -8.12 -13.79
CA LYS A 389 10.59 -7.88 -14.93
C LYS A 389 9.27 -7.25 -14.49
N SER A 390 8.63 -6.53 -15.42
CA SER A 390 7.30 -5.95 -15.17
C SER A 390 6.22 -7.05 -15.16
N HIS A 391 5.06 -6.78 -14.55
CA HIS A 391 3.88 -7.64 -14.66
C HIS A 391 3.53 -7.95 -16.11
N GLY A 392 3.62 -6.95 -16.99
CA GLY A 392 3.31 -7.11 -18.41
C GLY A 392 4.23 -8.10 -19.10
N ASP A 393 5.52 -8.10 -18.76
CA ASP A 393 6.49 -9.05 -19.32
C ASP A 393 6.24 -10.48 -18.85
N MET A 394 5.90 -10.66 -17.56
CA MET A 394 5.55 -11.96 -17.00
C MET A 394 4.30 -12.52 -17.69
N PHE A 395 3.25 -11.70 -17.82
CA PHE A 395 2.02 -12.08 -18.51
C PHE A 395 2.29 -12.46 -19.96
N LYS A 396 3.01 -11.60 -20.71
CA LYS A 396 3.31 -11.80 -22.12
C LYS A 396 4.01 -13.13 -22.35
N LEU A 397 5.03 -13.41 -21.56
CA LEU A 397 5.83 -14.62 -21.71
C LEU A 397 5.02 -15.89 -21.38
N ALA A 398 4.25 -15.86 -20.29
CA ALA A 398 3.36 -16.97 -19.94
C ALA A 398 2.30 -17.20 -21.03
N PHE A 399 1.73 -16.11 -21.56
CA PHE A 399 0.72 -16.15 -22.61
C PHE A 399 1.26 -16.70 -23.93
N ASP A 400 2.45 -16.26 -24.36
CA ASP A 400 3.10 -16.72 -25.58
C ASP A 400 3.42 -18.23 -25.51
N ALA A 401 3.96 -18.68 -24.37
CA ALA A 401 4.22 -20.10 -24.14
C ALA A 401 2.92 -20.94 -24.11
N GLY A 402 1.88 -20.43 -23.45
CA GLY A 402 0.56 -21.06 -23.41
C GLY A 402 -0.08 -21.16 -24.79
N SER A 403 -0.01 -20.10 -25.60
CA SER A 403 -0.55 -20.05 -26.96
C SER A 403 0.14 -21.06 -27.89
N ALA A 404 1.47 -21.17 -27.80
CA ALA A 404 2.24 -22.13 -28.60
C ALA A 404 1.86 -23.59 -28.24
N ALA A 405 1.80 -23.90 -26.95
CA ALA A 405 1.39 -25.24 -26.50
C ALA A 405 -0.07 -25.56 -26.85
N ALA A 406 -0.97 -24.58 -26.73
CA ALA A 406 -2.36 -24.69 -27.16
C ALA A 406 -2.49 -25.04 -28.64
N LEU A 407 -1.69 -24.41 -29.51
CA LEU A 407 -1.71 -24.66 -30.95
C LEU A 407 -1.31 -26.10 -31.28
N GLU A 408 -0.23 -26.59 -30.68
CA GLU A 408 0.26 -27.94 -30.96
C GLU A 408 -0.72 -29.00 -30.46
N ALA A 409 -1.30 -28.83 -29.27
CA ALA A 409 -2.35 -29.71 -28.77
C ALA A 409 -3.61 -29.67 -29.65
N ALA A 410 -4.02 -28.49 -30.11
CA ALA A 410 -5.17 -28.34 -31.00
C ALA A 410 -4.97 -29.07 -32.34
N LYS A 411 -3.78 -28.96 -32.94
CA LYS A 411 -3.43 -29.68 -34.18
C LYS A 411 -3.43 -31.20 -33.98
N ASP A 412 -2.88 -31.66 -32.87
CA ASP A 412 -2.81 -33.09 -32.52
C ASP A 412 -4.23 -33.68 -32.37
N VAL A 413 -5.16 -33.00 -31.69
CA VAL A 413 -6.56 -33.42 -31.64
C VAL A 413 -7.18 -33.51 -33.03
N VAL A 414 -6.96 -32.51 -33.90
CA VAL A 414 -7.48 -32.53 -35.27
C VAL A 414 -6.91 -33.71 -36.06
N ALA A 415 -5.62 -34.00 -35.93
CA ALA A 415 -4.97 -35.12 -36.59
C ALA A 415 -5.57 -36.47 -36.14
N ARG A 416 -5.71 -36.70 -34.83
CA ARG A 416 -6.22 -37.97 -34.28
C ARG A 416 -7.70 -38.23 -34.60
N THR A 417 -8.49 -37.17 -34.71
CA THR A 417 -9.94 -37.29 -34.94
C THR A 417 -10.33 -37.27 -36.41
N LYS A 418 -9.38 -36.97 -37.31
CA LYS A 418 -9.57 -36.84 -38.76
C LYS A 418 -10.33 -38.00 -39.39
N ASP A 419 -9.87 -39.23 -39.15
CA ASP A 419 -10.41 -40.45 -39.77
C ASP A 419 -11.85 -40.75 -39.30
N SER A 420 -12.16 -40.42 -38.04
CA SER A 420 -13.49 -40.67 -37.45
C SER A 420 -14.58 -39.74 -37.98
N ILE A 421 -14.20 -38.55 -38.46
CA ILE A 421 -15.15 -37.51 -38.91
C ILE A 421 -15.40 -37.61 -40.42
N ASN A 422 -14.42 -38.13 -41.19
CA ASN A 422 -14.51 -38.38 -42.64
C ASN A 422 -15.18 -37.23 -43.43
N ASN A 423 -14.71 -36.00 -43.25
CA ASN A 423 -15.20 -34.82 -43.95
C ASN A 423 -14.02 -33.99 -44.53
N PRO A 424 -13.74 -34.06 -45.83
CA PRO A 424 -12.59 -33.36 -46.44
C PRO A 424 -12.72 -31.83 -46.38
N LYS A 425 -13.95 -31.29 -46.27
CA LYS A 425 -14.15 -29.84 -46.11
C LYS A 425 -13.73 -29.35 -44.72
N ARG A 426 -13.60 -30.26 -43.76
CA ARG A 426 -13.21 -29.95 -42.38
C ARG A 426 -11.71 -29.71 -42.24
N ASP A 427 -10.88 -30.37 -43.05
CA ASP A 427 -9.45 -30.08 -43.12
C ASP A 427 -9.23 -28.63 -43.55
N LYS A 428 -9.91 -28.20 -44.62
CA LYS A 428 -9.85 -26.81 -45.11
C LYS A 428 -10.35 -25.79 -44.09
N MET A 429 -11.35 -26.17 -43.27
CA MET A 429 -11.82 -25.34 -42.16
C MET A 429 -10.72 -25.15 -41.11
N TRP A 430 -10.03 -26.21 -40.71
CA TRP A 430 -8.93 -26.12 -39.74
C TRP A 430 -7.74 -25.33 -40.29
N GLU A 431 -7.37 -25.50 -41.56
CA GLU A 431 -6.36 -24.64 -42.20
C GLU A 431 -6.72 -23.15 -42.12
N THR A 432 -8.01 -22.82 -42.25
CA THR A 432 -8.49 -21.45 -42.08
C THR A 432 -8.30 -20.98 -40.63
N VAL A 433 -8.61 -21.82 -39.64
CA VAL A 433 -8.38 -21.50 -38.22
C VAL A 433 -6.89 -21.30 -37.92
N TRP A 434 -6.02 -22.17 -38.43
CA TRP A 434 -4.57 -22.07 -38.25
C TRP A 434 -3.99 -20.80 -38.87
N SER A 435 -4.51 -20.40 -40.04
CA SER A 435 -4.06 -19.19 -40.73
C SER A 435 -4.29 -17.90 -39.95
N VAL A 436 -5.32 -17.86 -39.08
CA VAL A 436 -5.65 -16.68 -38.26
C VAL A 436 -5.22 -16.83 -36.80
N TRP A 437 -4.64 -17.98 -36.42
CA TRP A 437 -4.34 -18.29 -35.01
C TRP A 437 -3.47 -17.21 -34.37
N LYS A 438 -2.36 -16.86 -35.02
CA LYS A 438 -1.41 -15.87 -34.49
C LYS A 438 -2.08 -14.51 -34.27
N ASP A 439 -2.84 -14.02 -35.24
CA ASP A 439 -3.45 -12.69 -35.21
C ASP A 439 -4.55 -12.60 -34.14
N VAL A 440 -5.35 -13.67 -34.01
CA VAL A 440 -6.36 -13.78 -32.95
C VAL A 440 -5.69 -13.76 -31.58
N TRP A 441 -4.69 -14.61 -31.35
CA TRP A 441 -4.02 -14.68 -30.05
C TRP A 441 -3.27 -13.39 -29.70
N GLU A 442 -2.67 -12.69 -30.68
CA GLU A 442 -2.04 -11.39 -30.47
C GLU A 442 -3.08 -10.33 -30.04
N THR A 443 -4.23 -10.28 -30.71
CA THR A 443 -5.33 -9.38 -30.37
C THR A 443 -5.86 -9.67 -28.96
N THR A 444 -6.10 -10.95 -28.66
CA THR A 444 -6.54 -11.37 -27.33
C THR A 444 -5.49 -11.05 -26.27
N ARG A 445 -4.20 -11.26 -26.54
CA ARG A 445 -3.10 -10.91 -25.63
C ARG A 445 -3.14 -9.45 -25.23
N SER A 446 -3.25 -8.54 -26.20
CA SER A 446 -3.25 -7.10 -25.94
C SER A 446 -4.41 -6.69 -25.00
N ASN A 447 -5.61 -7.22 -25.24
CA ASN A 447 -6.78 -6.94 -24.40
C ASN A 447 -6.64 -7.55 -23.00
N ALA A 448 -6.23 -8.82 -22.96
CA ALA A 448 -6.07 -9.58 -21.74
C ALA A 448 -4.96 -9.04 -20.85
N GLN A 449 -3.83 -8.64 -21.44
CA GLN A 449 -2.72 -8.06 -20.71
C GLN A 449 -3.19 -6.81 -19.97
N LYS A 450 -3.93 -5.92 -20.63
CA LYS A 450 -4.46 -4.72 -20.00
C LYS A 450 -5.40 -5.07 -18.84
N GLU A 451 -6.35 -5.98 -19.04
CA GLU A 451 -7.34 -6.35 -18.03
C GLU A 451 -6.71 -7.09 -16.84
N VAL A 452 -5.97 -8.18 -17.11
CA VAL A 452 -5.38 -9.06 -16.09
C VAL A 452 -4.28 -8.35 -15.31
N VAL A 453 -3.38 -7.62 -15.98
CA VAL A 453 -2.30 -6.89 -15.28
C VAL A 453 -2.90 -5.83 -14.36
N THR A 454 -3.82 -5.00 -14.86
CA THR A 454 -4.48 -3.97 -14.05
C THR A 454 -5.23 -4.58 -12.86
N LEU A 455 -5.92 -5.70 -13.07
CA LEU A 455 -6.68 -6.39 -12.03
C LEU A 455 -5.77 -6.95 -10.92
N ILE A 456 -4.64 -7.57 -11.30
CA ILE A 456 -3.66 -8.08 -10.33
C ILE A 456 -2.96 -6.91 -9.62
N GLU A 457 -2.57 -5.85 -10.35
CA GLU A 457 -1.93 -4.66 -9.77
C GLU A 457 -2.82 -3.97 -8.74
N ASN A 458 -4.08 -3.69 -9.08
CA ASN A 458 -5.04 -3.07 -8.16
C ASN A 458 -5.29 -3.93 -6.92
N THR A 459 -5.43 -5.25 -7.10
CA THR A 459 -5.68 -6.16 -5.98
C THR A 459 -4.44 -6.29 -5.09
N LEU A 460 -3.26 -6.31 -5.69
CA LEU A 460 -2.00 -6.31 -4.97
C LEU A 460 -1.81 -5.01 -4.17
N GLU A 461 -2.12 -3.85 -4.75
CA GLU A 461 -2.09 -2.57 -4.04
C GLU A 461 -3.03 -2.54 -2.83
N GLU A 462 -4.23 -3.11 -2.97
CA GLU A 462 -5.20 -3.25 -1.90
C GLU A 462 -4.67 -4.16 -0.77
N ILE A 463 -4.20 -5.36 -1.10
CA ILE A 463 -3.61 -6.32 -0.14
C ILE A 463 -2.42 -5.70 0.59
N VAL A 464 -1.49 -5.13 -0.16
CA VAL A 464 -0.28 -4.51 0.37
C VAL A 464 -0.63 -3.32 1.27
N GLY A 465 -1.60 -2.50 0.85
CA GLY A 465 -2.09 -1.38 1.64
C GLY A 465 -2.65 -1.84 2.99
N TRP A 466 -3.40 -2.94 3.02
CA TRP A 466 -3.91 -3.52 4.27
C TRP A 466 -2.81 -4.06 5.17
N VAL A 467 -1.87 -4.83 4.61
CA VAL A 467 -0.73 -5.36 5.40
C VAL A 467 0.11 -4.21 5.96
N ALA A 468 0.39 -3.18 5.15
CA ALA A 468 1.10 -2.00 5.61
C ALA A 468 0.33 -1.26 6.73
N GLN A 469 -0.99 -1.13 6.62
CA GLN A 469 -1.83 -0.58 7.69
C GLN A 469 -1.80 -1.44 8.96
N ASP A 470 -1.74 -2.76 8.84
CA ASP A 470 -1.65 -3.66 9.98
C ASP A 470 -0.28 -3.55 10.67
N VAL A 471 0.82 -3.43 9.92
CA VAL A 471 2.14 -3.09 10.47
C VAL A 471 2.08 -1.78 11.25
N VAL A 472 1.48 -0.74 10.66
CA VAL A 472 1.31 0.58 11.29
C VAL A 472 0.46 0.51 12.56
N ALA A 473 -0.60 -0.28 12.54
CA ALA A 473 -1.47 -0.45 13.69
C ALA A 473 -0.80 -1.27 14.81
N GLU A 474 0.06 -2.24 14.48
CA GLU A 474 0.88 -2.96 15.47
C GLU A 474 1.97 -2.06 16.06
N LEU A 475 2.61 -1.24 15.23
CA LEU A 475 3.56 -0.21 15.66
C LEU A 475 2.94 0.75 16.69
N GLY A 476 1.70 1.20 16.46
CA GLY A 476 0.98 2.06 17.40
C GLY A 476 0.55 1.37 18.70
N ASN A 477 0.47 0.03 18.71
CA ASN A 477 0.00 -0.75 19.86
C ASN A 477 1.14 -1.22 20.79
N SER A 478 2.41 -1.04 20.42
CA SER A 478 3.54 -1.48 21.24
C SER A 478 3.49 -0.84 22.64
N GLN A 479 3.16 -1.65 23.65
CA GLN A 479 3.10 -1.20 25.05
C GLN A 479 4.48 -0.93 25.64
N ALA A 480 5.55 -1.43 25.00
CA ALA A 480 6.92 -1.33 25.49
C ALA A 480 7.46 0.10 25.48
N GLN A 481 6.84 1.00 24.71
CA GLN A 481 7.33 2.36 24.49
C GLN A 481 6.24 3.41 24.71
N ARG A 482 6.00 3.74 25.99
CA ARG A 482 5.07 4.81 26.37
C ARG A 482 5.83 5.92 27.07
N ILE A 483 5.52 7.16 26.70
CA ILE A 483 5.83 8.33 27.53
C ILE A 483 4.61 8.64 28.38
N ASN A 484 4.85 8.92 29.66
CA ASN A 484 3.83 9.50 30.51
C ASN A 484 3.67 10.97 30.13
N ALA A 485 2.52 11.28 29.54
CA ALA A 485 2.12 12.63 29.18
C ALA A 485 0.90 13.04 30.00
N THR A 486 0.99 14.18 30.69
CA THR A 486 -0.15 14.80 31.35
C THR A 486 -0.63 15.96 30.48
N ILE A 487 -1.87 15.88 30.00
CA ILE A 487 -2.49 16.95 29.21
C ILE A 487 -3.56 17.62 30.07
N GLN A 488 -3.44 18.93 30.27
CA GLN A 488 -4.45 19.71 30.99
C GLN A 488 -5.35 20.42 29.99
N TYR A 489 -6.58 19.91 29.85
CA TYR A 489 -7.61 20.55 29.04
C TYR A 489 -8.34 21.63 29.83
N ASP A 490 -8.66 22.73 29.16
CA ASP A 490 -9.50 23.78 29.71
C ASP A 490 -10.96 23.53 29.30
N VAL A 491 -11.76 23.05 30.24
CA VAL A 491 -13.20 22.77 30.01
C VAL A 491 -14.00 24.08 29.84
N SER A 492 -13.40 25.24 30.14
CA SER A 492 -14.05 26.56 30.13
C SER A 492 -14.34 27.13 28.74
N PHE A 493 -13.82 26.52 27.67
CA PHE A 493 -13.90 27.04 26.29
C PHE A 493 -14.57 26.08 25.29
N MET A 494 -15.22 25.01 25.76
CA MET A 494 -16.12 24.26 24.89
C MET A 494 -17.43 25.05 24.73
N PRO A 495 -17.82 25.45 23.50
CA PRO A 495 -19.12 26.04 23.29
C PRO A 495 -20.17 24.99 23.65
N THR A 496 -21.02 25.30 24.63
CA THR A 496 -22.27 24.59 24.88
C THR A 496 -23.24 24.75 23.72
#